data_AF-A0A7C7G1F6-F1
#
_entry.id   AF-A0A7C7G1F6-F1
#
_cell.length_a   1.000
_cell.length_b   1.000
_cell.length_c   1.000
_cell.angle_alpha   90.00
_cell.angle_beta   90.00
_cell.angle_gamma   90.00
#
_symmetry.space_group_name_H-M   'P 1'
#
loop_
_entity.id
_entity.type
_entity.pdbx_description
1 polymer ?
#
loop_
_entity_poly.entity_id
_entity_poly.type
_entity_poly.pdbx_seq_one_letter_code
_entity_poly.pdbx_strand_id
1 'polypeptide(L)'
;MTDRTVTNDNLEDFFEEVVKALDEHKVLNASFQPVGTGKWGMARLWRGWMATTAKYMAGRGAKMPMYIKPDGSWYGERPFNADDAHELFTHQHMGADELGRRLSWAKSIKDENKDRERVATKGERFNALRLHEEWASNKGITLFKPRNNSEYQQLINKQEE
;
A
#
# COMPACT_ATOMS: atom_id res chain seq x y z
N MET A 1 -28.91 7.17 0.60
CA MET A 1 -27.63 7.74 0.13
C MET A 1 -26.81 6.57 -0.36
N THR A 2 -26.47 6.54 -1.65
CA THR A 2 -25.77 5.40 -2.25
C THR A 2 -24.28 5.73 -2.26
N ASP A 3 -23.50 5.05 -1.43
CA ASP A 3 -22.06 5.26 -1.38
C ASP A 3 -21.39 4.38 -2.45
N ARG A 4 -20.66 5.01 -3.37
CA ARG A 4 -19.82 4.33 -4.37
C ARG A 4 -18.39 4.83 -4.34
N THR A 5 -17.46 3.89 -4.55
CA THR A 5 -16.07 4.24 -4.84
C THR A 5 -15.91 4.34 -6.35
N VAL A 6 -15.58 5.55 -6.82
CA VAL A 6 -15.34 5.83 -8.24
C VAL A 6 -13.83 5.82 -8.50
N THR A 7 -13.41 5.06 -9.51
CA THR A 7 -12.06 5.00 -10.05
C THR A 7 -12.09 5.42 -11.52
N ASN A 8 -10.96 5.51 -12.21
CA ASN A 8 -10.96 5.78 -13.65
C ASN A 8 -11.60 4.62 -14.43
N ASP A 9 -11.39 3.39 -13.98
CA ASP A 9 -11.90 2.18 -14.62
C ASP A 9 -13.43 2.07 -14.66
N ASN A 10 -14.14 2.67 -13.70
CA ASN A 10 -15.61 2.59 -13.60
C ASN A 10 -16.30 3.95 -13.78
N LEU A 11 -15.56 4.94 -14.26
CA LEU A 11 -16.04 6.32 -14.36
C LEU A 11 -17.20 6.43 -15.35
N GLU A 12 -17.09 5.79 -16.51
CA GLU A 12 -18.12 5.80 -17.55
C GLU A 12 -19.42 5.17 -17.05
N ASP A 13 -19.36 3.96 -16.49
CA ASP A 13 -20.50 3.28 -15.89
C ASP A 13 -21.16 4.12 -14.79
N PHE A 14 -20.36 4.76 -13.94
CA PHE A 14 -20.87 5.64 -12.90
C PHE A 14 -21.60 6.85 -13.49
N PHE A 15 -21.10 7.45 -14.57
CA PHE A 15 -21.78 8.55 -15.23
C PHE A 15 -23.10 8.13 -15.87
N GLU A 16 -23.16 6.95 -16.51
CA GLU A 16 -24.40 6.41 -17.07
C GLU A 16 -25.48 6.24 -15.99
N GLU A 17 -25.10 5.72 -14.83
CA GLU A 17 -25.99 5.57 -13.68
C GLU A 17 -26.48 6.92 -13.14
N VAL A 18 -25.59 7.90 -13.03
CA VAL A 18 -25.94 9.25 -12.57
C VAL A 18 -26.91 9.93 -13.53
N VAL A 19 -26.69 9.79 -14.85
CA VAL A 19 -27.60 10.32 -15.87
C VAL A 19 -28.97 9.68 -15.76
N LYS A 20 -29.03 8.35 -15.65
CA LYS A 20 -30.29 7.63 -15.47
C LYS A 20 -31.04 8.08 -14.21
N ALA A 21 -30.34 8.20 -13.09
CA ALA A 21 -30.94 8.67 -11.84
C ALA A 21 -31.43 10.12 -11.93
N LEU A 22 -30.76 10.97 -12.71
CA LEU A 22 -31.16 12.35 -12.94
C LEU A 22 -32.42 12.43 -13.82
N ASP A 23 -32.51 11.58 -14.84
CA ASP A 23 -33.71 11.49 -15.69
C ASP A 23 -34.95 11.05 -14.90
N GLU A 24 -34.77 10.11 -13.97
CA GLU A 24 -35.83 9.58 -13.10
C GLU A 24 -36.24 10.58 -12.01
N HIS A 25 -35.28 11.21 -11.32
CA HIS A 25 -35.55 12.02 -10.12
C HIS A 25 -35.48 13.54 -10.33
N LYS A 26 -35.09 14.00 -11.53
CA LYS A 26 -34.96 15.40 -11.97
C LYS A 26 -33.91 16.25 -11.24
N VAL A 27 -33.64 15.98 -9.97
CA VAL A 27 -32.61 16.64 -9.17
C VAL A 27 -31.91 15.60 -8.32
N LEU A 28 -30.57 15.61 -8.36
CA LEU A 28 -29.73 14.78 -7.50
C LEU A 28 -28.91 15.66 -6.56
N ASN A 29 -28.78 15.22 -5.31
CA ASN A 29 -27.80 15.77 -4.39
C ASN A 29 -26.58 14.84 -4.35
N ALA A 30 -25.45 15.31 -4.86
CA ALA A 30 -24.21 14.57 -4.93
C ALA A 30 -23.13 15.24 -4.09
N SER A 31 -22.44 14.45 -3.26
CA SER A 31 -21.24 14.87 -2.54
C SER A 31 -20.09 13.93 -2.89
N PHE A 32 -18.92 14.48 -3.18
CA PHE A 32 -17.70 13.70 -3.33
C PHE A 32 -16.80 13.92 -2.13
N GLN A 33 -16.16 12.84 -1.69
CA GLN A 33 -15.12 12.89 -0.68
C GLN A 33 -13.88 12.18 -1.22
N PRO A 34 -12.72 12.85 -1.32
CA PRO A 34 -11.51 12.19 -1.78
C PRO A 34 -11.14 11.06 -0.82
N VAL A 35 -10.80 9.89 -1.38
CA VAL A 35 -10.32 8.76 -0.57
C VAL A 35 -8.94 9.12 -0.03
N GLY A 36 -8.89 9.46 1.25
CA GLY A 36 -7.66 9.84 1.92
C GLY A 36 -6.66 8.67 2.08
N THR A 37 -5.43 9.01 2.41
CA THR A 37 -4.31 8.06 2.60
C THR A 37 -4.36 7.30 3.93
N GLY A 38 -5.44 7.47 4.71
CA GLY A 38 -5.56 6.95 6.08
C GLY A 38 -4.67 7.65 7.11
N LYS A 39 -4.69 7.16 8.34
CA LYS A 39 -3.81 7.60 9.42
C LYS A 39 -2.41 7.03 9.24
N TRP A 40 -1.41 7.73 9.80
CA TRP A 40 -0.01 7.28 9.80
C TRP A 40 0.25 5.98 10.55
N GLY A 41 -0.75 5.48 11.28
CA GLY A 41 -0.69 4.20 11.98
C GLY A 41 -0.29 3.06 11.03
N MET A 42 -0.83 3.01 9.82
CA MET A 42 -0.50 1.95 8.85
C MET A 42 0.93 2.03 8.34
N ALA A 43 1.40 3.23 7.95
CA ALA A 43 2.76 3.40 7.47
C ALA A 43 3.81 3.09 8.57
N ARG A 44 3.50 3.46 9.82
CA ARG A 44 4.37 3.15 10.97
C ARG A 44 4.35 1.66 11.32
N LEU A 45 3.18 1.02 11.25
CA LEU A 45 3.03 -0.43 11.40
C LEU A 45 3.86 -1.17 10.35
N TRP A 46 3.71 -0.78 9.08
CA TRP A 46 4.48 -1.31 7.96
C TRP A 46 5.98 -1.25 8.22
N ARG A 47 6.51 -0.06 8.59
CA ARG A 47 7.94 0.10 8.91
C ARG A 47 8.40 -0.80 10.05
N GLY A 48 7.56 -0.96 11.08
CA GLY A 48 7.84 -1.90 12.17
C GLY A 48 7.90 -3.35 11.69
N TRP A 49 6.96 -3.78 10.85
CA TRP A 49 6.96 -5.13 10.28
C TRP A 49 8.16 -5.36 9.37
N MET A 50 8.54 -4.40 8.53
CA MET A 50 9.76 -4.48 7.70
C MET A 50 11.02 -4.67 8.55
N ALA A 51 11.11 -4.04 9.72
CA ALA A 51 12.24 -4.27 10.63
C ALA A 51 12.30 -5.70 11.17
N THR A 52 11.14 -6.29 11.52
CA THR A 52 11.05 -7.70 11.92
C THR A 52 11.41 -8.64 10.77
N THR A 53 10.83 -8.39 9.60
CA THR A 53 11.08 -9.18 8.39
C THR A 53 12.54 -9.12 7.96
N ALA A 54 13.16 -7.95 8.00
CA ALA A 54 14.58 -7.78 7.69
C ALA A 54 15.48 -8.59 8.62
N LYS A 55 15.21 -8.59 9.94
CA LYS A 55 15.96 -9.41 10.90
C LYS A 55 15.85 -10.90 10.59
N TYR A 56 14.64 -11.37 10.26
CA TYR A 56 14.43 -12.76 9.85
C TYR A 56 15.20 -13.11 8.57
N MET A 57 15.12 -12.26 7.55
CA MET A 57 15.81 -12.49 6.27
C MET A 57 17.33 -12.46 6.43
N ALA A 58 17.86 -11.47 7.14
CA ALA A 58 19.29 -11.39 7.44
C ALA A 58 19.78 -12.60 8.24
N GLY A 59 19.00 -13.06 9.23
CA GLY A 59 19.29 -14.27 10.00
C GLY A 59 19.30 -15.56 9.16
N ARG A 60 18.64 -15.55 8.01
CA ARG A 60 18.67 -16.63 7.01
C ARG A 60 19.71 -16.40 5.89
N GLY A 61 20.59 -15.42 6.06
CA GLY A 61 21.70 -15.15 5.14
C GLY A 61 21.35 -14.22 3.97
N ALA A 62 20.19 -13.56 3.98
CA ALA A 62 19.92 -12.52 2.99
C ALA A 62 20.88 -11.35 3.17
N LYS A 63 21.52 -10.94 2.07
CA LYS A 63 22.51 -9.87 2.03
C LYS A 63 22.26 -8.98 0.83
N MET A 64 22.70 -7.73 0.93
CA MET A 64 22.69 -6.77 -0.17
C MET A 64 24.11 -6.43 -0.59
N PRO A 65 24.40 -6.35 -1.90
CA PRO A 65 25.69 -5.86 -2.37
C PRO A 65 25.88 -4.39 -1.97
N MET A 66 27.09 -4.01 -1.59
CA MET A 66 27.40 -2.60 -1.29
C MET A 66 27.61 -1.78 -2.55
N TYR A 67 28.14 -2.41 -3.60
CA TYR A 67 28.36 -1.79 -4.90
C TYR A 67 28.13 -2.80 -6.01
N ILE A 68 27.45 -2.39 -7.07
CA ILE A 68 27.31 -3.15 -8.31
C ILE A 68 28.13 -2.41 -9.36
N LYS A 69 29.14 -3.09 -9.93
CA LYS A 69 29.98 -2.55 -10.99
C LYS A 69 29.23 -2.52 -12.32
N PRO A 70 29.70 -1.72 -13.31
CA PRO A 70 29.08 -1.67 -14.64
C PRO A 70 29.02 -3.01 -15.38
N ASP A 71 29.91 -3.96 -15.04
CA ASP A 71 29.94 -5.32 -15.60
C ASP A 71 28.95 -6.29 -14.92
N GLY A 72 28.16 -5.81 -13.96
CA GLY A 72 27.20 -6.62 -13.21
C GLY A 72 27.78 -7.40 -12.02
N SER A 73 29.11 -7.41 -11.85
CA SER A 73 29.74 -7.98 -10.65
C SER A 73 29.55 -7.05 -9.45
N TRP A 74 29.43 -7.61 -8.24
CA TRP A 74 29.32 -6.79 -7.03
C TRP A 74 30.58 -6.83 -6.18
N TYR A 75 30.77 -5.77 -5.38
CA TYR A 75 31.83 -5.67 -4.40
C TYR A 75 31.27 -5.42 -3.01
N GLY A 76 31.68 -6.28 -2.07
CA GLY A 76 31.25 -6.24 -0.68
C GLY A 76 29.76 -6.56 -0.49
N GLU A 77 29.43 -6.96 0.73
CA GLU A 77 28.07 -7.33 1.10
C GLU A 77 27.77 -6.79 2.50
N ARG A 78 26.51 -6.42 2.72
CA ARG A 78 25.99 -6.09 4.05
C ARG A 78 24.75 -6.92 4.36
N PRO A 79 24.41 -7.14 5.63
CA PRO A 79 23.15 -7.75 6.00
C PRO A 79 21.96 -6.99 5.40
N PHE A 80 20.94 -7.74 4.99
CA PHE A 80 19.64 -7.19 4.56
C PHE A 80 19.00 -6.40 5.71
N ASN A 81 18.50 -5.20 5.45
CA ASN A 81 18.01 -4.29 6.47
C ASN A 81 16.53 -3.90 6.25
N ALA A 82 16.00 -3.07 7.16
CA ALA A 82 14.59 -2.68 7.15
C ALA A 82 14.21 -1.83 5.93
N ASP A 83 15.14 -1.07 5.37
CA ASP A 83 14.89 -0.27 4.17
C ASP A 83 14.89 -1.16 2.92
N ASP A 84 15.76 -2.17 2.85
CA ASP A 84 15.70 -3.16 1.76
C ASP A 84 14.39 -3.93 1.78
N ALA A 85 13.95 -4.35 2.98
CA ALA A 85 12.65 -4.96 3.16
C ALA A 85 11.53 -4.01 2.71
N HIS A 86 11.60 -2.74 3.11
CA HIS A 86 10.62 -1.74 2.71
C HIS A 86 10.49 -1.63 1.20
N GLU A 87 11.61 -1.48 0.49
CA GLU A 87 11.60 -1.35 -0.98
C GLU A 87 11.09 -2.63 -1.64
N LEU A 88 11.61 -3.80 -1.23
CA LEU A 88 11.21 -5.10 -1.77
C LEU A 88 9.72 -5.35 -1.61
N PHE A 89 9.20 -5.25 -0.39
CA PHE A 89 7.82 -5.60 -0.09
C PHE A 89 6.82 -4.50 -0.48
N THR A 90 7.26 -3.24 -0.60
CA THR A 90 6.41 -2.20 -1.20
C THR A 90 6.17 -2.53 -2.68
N HIS A 91 7.22 -2.91 -3.41
CA HIS A 91 7.06 -3.36 -4.79
C HIS A 91 6.21 -4.63 -4.88
N GLN A 92 6.48 -5.63 -4.03
CA GLN A 92 5.79 -6.93 -4.09
C GLN A 92 4.30 -6.88 -3.69
N HIS A 93 3.95 -6.12 -2.65
CA HIS A 93 2.59 -6.15 -2.09
C HIS A 93 1.73 -4.94 -2.45
N MET A 94 2.35 -3.81 -2.83
CA MET A 94 1.62 -2.60 -3.20
C MET A 94 1.65 -2.36 -4.72
N GLY A 95 2.81 -2.58 -5.35
CA GLY A 95 2.94 -2.49 -6.81
C GLY A 95 2.85 -1.06 -7.36
N ALA A 96 2.17 -0.92 -8.50
CA ALA A 96 2.01 0.31 -9.25
C ALA A 96 0.54 0.54 -9.63
N ASP A 97 0.18 1.78 -9.95
CA ASP A 97 -1.15 2.10 -10.50
C ASP A 97 -1.25 1.77 -12.00
N GLU A 98 -2.44 2.01 -12.57
CA GLU A 98 -2.77 1.79 -13.99
C GLU A 98 -1.82 2.52 -14.96
N LEU A 99 -1.20 3.62 -14.51
CA LEU A 99 -0.25 4.41 -15.30
C LEU A 99 1.19 3.94 -15.12
N GLY A 100 1.40 2.83 -14.40
CA GLY A 100 2.71 2.30 -14.06
C GLY A 100 3.45 3.11 -12.99
N ARG A 101 2.78 4.04 -12.29
CA ARG A 101 3.42 4.82 -11.22
C ARG A 101 3.48 4.00 -9.95
N ARG A 102 4.65 3.96 -9.32
CA ARG A 102 4.86 3.21 -8.07
C ARG A 102 3.99 3.77 -6.96
N LEU A 103 3.32 2.88 -6.22
CA LEU A 103 2.54 3.28 -5.06
C LEU A 103 3.45 3.56 -3.85
N SER A 104 3.15 4.62 -3.11
CA SER A 104 4.01 5.15 -2.06
C SER A 104 3.32 5.27 -0.70
N TRP A 105 4.06 4.94 0.36
CA TRP A 105 3.68 5.13 1.75
C TRP A 105 3.77 6.60 2.24
N ALA A 106 4.25 7.52 1.41
CA ALA A 106 4.44 8.93 1.75
C ALA A 106 3.12 9.67 2.09
N LYS A 107 3.19 10.87 2.67
CA LYS A 107 2.00 11.77 2.81
C LYS A 107 1.64 12.44 1.50
N SER A 108 2.67 12.81 0.77
CA SER A 108 2.61 13.56 -0.46
C SER A 108 3.82 13.18 -1.30
N ILE A 109 3.66 13.25 -2.62
CA ILE A 109 4.75 13.10 -3.57
C ILE A 109 5.22 14.50 -3.96
N LYS A 110 6.54 14.68 -4.01
CA LYS A 110 7.14 15.92 -4.54
C LYS A 110 6.83 16.06 -6.02
N ASP A 111 6.67 17.29 -6.51
CA ASP A 111 6.29 17.53 -7.90
C ASP A 111 7.21 16.83 -8.92
N GLU A 112 8.51 16.82 -8.67
CA GLU A 112 9.54 16.14 -9.48
C GLU A 112 9.34 14.62 -9.65
N ASN A 113 8.53 13.99 -8.78
CA ASN A 113 8.29 12.54 -8.77
C ASN A 113 6.84 12.18 -9.12
N LYS A 114 5.96 13.15 -9.43
CA LYS A 114 4.53 12.88 -9.71
C LYS A 114 4.28 11.97 -10.91
N ASP A 115 5.19 11.96 -11.87
CA ASP A 115 5.10 11.09 -13.05
C ASP A 115 5.59 9.66 -12.78
N ARG A 116 6.24 9.42 -11.63
CA ARG A 116 6.84 8.14 -11.25
C ARG A 116 6.19 7.48 -10.05
N GLU A 117 5.60 8.29 -9.16
CA GLU A 117 5.02 7.82 -7.91
C GLU A 117 3.64 8.42 -7.65
N ARG A 118 2.78 7.63 -7.00
CA ARG A 118 1.49 8.08 -6.47
C ARG A 118 1.39 7.72 -4.99
N VAL A 119 0.78 8.60 -4.20
CA VAL A 119 0.45 8.24 -2.81
C VAL A 119 -0.60 7.14 -2.78
N ALA A 120 -0.30 6.05 -2.08
CA ALA A 120 -1.23 4.96 -1.90
C ALA A 120 -2.43 5.37 -1.04
N THR A 121 -3.62 4.96 -1.46
CA THR A 121 -4.87 5.13 -0.73
C THR A 121 -4.86 4.30 0.55
N LYS A 122 -5.83 4.57 1.43
CA LYS A 122 -6.04 3.75 2.64
C LYS A 122 -6.27 2.26 2.31
N GLY A 123 -7.07 1.95 1.27
CA GLY A 123 -7.37 0.58 0.88
C GLY A 123 -6.14 -0.16 0.36
N GLU A 124 -5.31 0.50 -0.44
CA GLU A 124 -4.07 -0.07 -0.97
C GLU A 124 -3.05 -0.37 0.14
N ARG A 125 -2.89 0.55 1.09
CA ARG A 125 -2.04 0.36 2.27
C ARG A 125 -2.54 -0.79 3.15
N PHE A 126 -3.85 -0.87 3.33
CA PHE A 126 -4.48 -1.95 4.07
C PHE A 126 -4.24 -3.31 3.41
N ASN A 127 -4.47 -3.42 2.11
CA ASN A 127 -4.25 -4.66 1.38
C ASN A 127 -2.77 -5.06 1.39
N ALA A 128 -1.84 -4.10 1.25
CA ALA A 128 -0.41 -4.37 1.34
C ALA A 128 -0.02 -4.93 2.72
N LEU A 129 -0.57 -4.39 3.81
CA LEU A 129 -0.39 -4.96 5.15
C LEU A 129 -0.95 -6.38 5.23
N ARG A 130 -2.20 -6.61 4.78
CA ARG A 130 -2.83 -7.94 4.81
C ARG A 130 -2.00 -8.99 4.06
N LEU A 131 -1.57 -8.67 2.84
CA LEU A 131 -0.73 -9.54 2.03
C LEU A 131 0.61 -9.85 2.71
N HIS A 132 1.22 -8.86 3.38
CA HIS A 132 2.46 -9.08 4.09
C HIS A 132 2.29 -9.92 5.36
N GLU A 133 1.20 -9.71 6.11
CA GLU A 133 0.87 -10.52 7.28
C GLU A 133 0.65 -11.99 6.91
N GLU A 134 -0.07 -12.23 5.81
CA GLU A 134 -0.26 -13.56 5.24
C GLU A 134 1.07 -14.20 4.82
N TRP A 135 1.89 -13.46 4.06
CA TRP A 135 3.23 -13.91 3.65
C TRP A 135 4.13 -14.24 4.85
N ALA A 136 4.13 -13.37 5.86
CA ALA A 136 4.93 -13.55 7.07
C ALA A 136 4.47 -14.79 7.86
N SER A 137 3.16 -14.98 8.00
CA SER A 137 2.58 -16.16 8.64
C SER A 137 2.99 -17.44 7.93
N ASN A 138 2.93 -17.47 6.59
CA ASN A 138 3.36 -18.60 5.77
C ASN A 138 4.85 -18.93 5.91
N LYS A 139 5.69 -17.94 6.30
CA LYS A 139 7.12 -18.11 6.57
C LYS A 139 7.45 -18.38 8.04
N GLY A 140 6.44 -18.45 8.91
CA GLY A 140 6.60 -18.59 10.35
C GLY A 140 7.24 -17.36 11.01
N ILE A 141 7.04 -16.16 10.44
CA ILE A 141 7.54 -14.89 10.98
C ILE A 141 6.46 -14.32 11.90
N THR A 142 6.77 -14.22 13.20
CA THR A 142 5.88 -13.57 14.16
C THR A 142 6.00 -12.05 14.07
N LEU A 143 5.05 -11.43 13.38
CA LEU A 143 4.88 -9.97 13.39
C LEU A 143 4.25 -9.52 14.70
N PHE A 144 4.62 -8.33 15.18
CA PHE A 144 3.94 -7.78 16.35
C PHE A 144 2.52 -7.37 15.97
N LYS A 145 1.56 -7.73 16.82
CA LYS A 145 0.17 -7.35 16.63
C LYS A 145 -0.01 -5.86 16.94
N PRO A 146 -0.67 -5.09 16.06
CA PRO A 146 -0.99 -3.71 16.38
C PRO A 146 -2.04 -3.66 17.50
N ARG A 147 -2.15 -2.53 18.20
CA ARG A 147 -3.18 -2.34 19.23
C ARG A 147 -4.58 -2.47 18.62
N ASN A 148 -5.55 -2.91 19.41
CA ASN A 148 -6.94 -3.12 18.96
C ASN A 148 -7.57 -1.86 18.34
N ASN A 149 -7.18 -0.67 18.80
CA ASN A 149 -7.66 0.61 18.26
C ASN A 149 -6.84 1.13 17.07
N SER A 150 -5.96 0.31 16.49
CA SER A 150 -5.22 0.67 15.28
C SER A 150 -6.13 0.72 14.07
N GLU A 151 -5.81 1.59 13.10
CA GLU A 151 -6.61 1.70 11.88
C GLU A 151 -6.64 0.40 11.07
N TYR A 152 -5.56 -0.38 11.13
CA TYR A 152 -5.50 -1.70 10.51
C TYR A 152 -6.50 -2.66 11.15
N GLN A 153 -6.50 -2.80 12.48
CA GLN A 153 -7.43 -3.71 13.17
C GLN A 153 -8.89 -3.30 12.99
N GLN A 154 -9.18 -1.99 13.01
CA GLN A 154 -10.52 -1.49 12.76
C GLN A 154 -11.03 -1.84 11.35
N LEU A 155 -10.15 -1.89 10.35
CA LEU A 155 -10.52 -2.29 9.01
C LEU A 155 -10.71 -3.81 8.88
N ILE A 156 -9.88 -4.62 9.55
CA ILE A 156 -10.09 -6.08 9.62
C ILE A 156 -11.48 -6.38 10.18
N ASN A 157 -11.79 -5.82 11.35
CA ASN A 157 -13.07 -6.08 12.01
C ASN A 157 -14.27 -5.72 11.13
N LYS A 158 -14.17 -4.64 10.33
CA LYS A 158 -15.22 -4.23 9.39
C LYS A 158 -15.40 -5.16 8.18
N GLN A 159 -14.41 -5.99 7.86
CA GLN A 159 -14.53 -7.00 6.79
C GLN A 159 -15.17 -8.30 7.30
N GLU A 160 -15.16 -8.52 8.61
CA GLU A 160 -15.71 -9.71 9.27
C GLU A 160 -17.18 -9.50 9.73
N GLU A 161 -17.67 -8.26 9.67
CA GLU A 161 -19.08 -7.86 9.86
C GLU A 161 -19.85 -7.93 8.54
#